data_AF-A0A850NS49-F1
#
_entry.id   AF-A0A850NS49-F1
#
_cell.length_a   1.000
_cell.length_b   1.000
_cell.length_c   1.000
_cell.angle_alpha   90.00
_cell.angle_beta   90.00
_cell.angle_gamma   90.00
#
_symmetry.space_group_name_H-M   'P 1'
#
loop_
_entity.id
_entity.type
_entity.pdbx_description
1 polymer ?
#
loop_
_entity_poly.entity_id
_entity_poly.type
_entity_poly.pdbx_seq_one_letter_code
_entity_poly.pdbx_strand_id
1 'polypeptide(L)'
;TGEAGRLAFIAPAALLGRQTEVIDRLDIAIGLERGQDRHGPGRLVLRSAPHFHARPLHPLPPGAPAPGTQSTVLLDGVRSITFSYLDRNDHRWHDEWTANMLPALIRLHVIRAGGSGENGSMDWPDMVWAPMRERGE
;
A
#
# COMPACT_ATOMS: atom_id res chain seq x y z
N THR A 1 8.60 -3.70 -1.08
CA THR A 1 8.55 -4.25 -2.45
C THR A 1 7.28 -3.77 -3.12
N GLY A 2 7.29 -3.69 -4.44
CA GLY A 2 6.14 -3.27 -5.22
C GLY A 2 5.72 -4.36 -6.19
N GLU A 3 4.47 -4.80 -6.11
CA GLU A 3 3.87 -5.80 -7.00
C GLU A 3 2.60 -5.22 -7.64
N ALA A 4 2.12 -5.85 -8.72
CA ALA A 4 0.88 -5.47 -9.35
C ALA A 4 -0.29 -5.48 -8.34
N GLY A 5 -0.89 -4.30 -8.13
CA GLY A 5 -2.04 -4.15 -7.24
C GLY A 5 -1.73 -4.16 -5.73
N ARG A 6 -0.45 -4.16 -5.33
CA ARG A 6 -0.04 -4.03 -3.92
C ARG A 6 1.29 -3.30 -3.77
N LEU A 7 1.32 -2.36 -2.84
CA LEU A 7 2.55 -1.70 -2.39
C LEU A 7 2.80 -2.05 -0.92
N ALA A 8 4.02 -2.43 -0.56
CA ALA A 8 4.41 -2.66 0.84
C ALA A 8 5.78 -2.05 1.18
N PHE A 9 5.87 -1.40 2.34
CA PHE A 9 7.08 -0.74 2.82
C PHE A 9 7.08 -0.62 4.35
N ILE A 10 8.26 -0.40 4.93
CA ILE A 10 8.42 -0.11 6.36
C ILE A 10 8.48 1.41 6.52
N ALA A 11 7.79 1.95 7.51
CA ALA A 11 7.74 3.39 7.77
C ALA A 11 7.81 3.71 9.27
N PRO A 12 8.30 4.89 9.67
CA PRO A 12 8.21 5.36 11.05
C PRO A 12 6.77 5.36 11.59
N ALA A 13 6.56 4.88 12.81
CA ALA A 13 5.24 4.81 13.44
C ALA A 13 4.55 6.19 13.60
N ALA A 14 5.37 7.24 13.74
CA ALA A 14 4.92 8.63 13.84
C ALA A 14 4.08 9.08 12.62
N LEU A 15 4.28 8.49 11.43
CA LEU A 15 3.54 8.85 10.21
C LEU A 15 2.03 8.54 10.29
N LEU A 16 1.62 7.62 11.17
CA LEU A 16 0.21 7.29 11.40
C LEU A 16 -0.32 7.90 12.71
N GLY A 17 0.37 8.89 13.27
CA GLY A 17 -0.02 9.53 14.54
C GLY A 17 0.10 8.62 15.75
N ARG A 18 0.80 7.48 15.63
CA ARG A 18 1.05 6.54 16.72
C ARG A 18 2.43 6.82 17.33
N GLN A 19 2.43 7.51 18.46
CA GLN A 19 3.60 7.52 19.34
C GLN A 19 3.34 6.55 20.49
N THR A 20 3.93 5.37 20.39
CA THR A 20 4.09 4.47 21.53
C THR A 20 5.59 4.20 21.66
N GLU A 21 6.15 4.39 22.86
CA GLU A 21 7.60 4.29 23.13
C GLU A 21 8.24 2.95 22.71
N VAL A 22 7.43 1.93 22.44
CA VAL A 22 7.87 0.56 22.11
C VAL A 22 7.84 0.27 20.60
N ILE A 23 7.16 1.09 19.78
CA ILE A 23 7.01 0.85 18.34
C ILE A 23 7.45 2.10 17.58
N ASP A 24 8.63 2.01 17.01
CA ASP A 24 9.31 3.01 16.19
C ASP A 24 9.03 2.82 14.69
N ARG A 25 8.75 1.59 14.24
CA ARG A 25 8.48 1.26 12.83
C ARG A 25 7.24 0.41 12.63
N LEU A 26 6.60 0.59 11.47
CA LEU A 26 5.41 -0.14 11.02
C LEU A 26 5.65 -0.77 9.65
N ASP A 27 5.23 -2.02 9.48
CA ASP A 27 4.99 -2.60 8.17
C ASP A 27 3.68 -2.05 7.61
N ILE A 28 3.73 -1.37 6.47
CA ILE A 28 2.58 -0.78 5.80
C ILE A 28 2.35 -1.50 4.48
N ALA A 29 1.09 -1.84 4.19
CA ALA A 29 0.66 -2.35 2.90
C ALA A 29 -0.59 -1.63 2.41
N ILE A 30 -0.60 -1.24 1.14
CA ILE A 30 -1.78 -0.72 0.45
C ILE A 30 -2.15 -1.72 -0.64
N GLY A 31 -3.44 -2.08 -0.71
CA GLY A 31 -3.90 -3.06 -1.68
C GLY A 31 -5.41 -3.10 -1.85
N LEU A 32 -5.85 -3.86 -2.85
CA LEU A 32 -7.25 -4.12 -3.11
C LEU A 32 -7.73 -5.36 -2.33
N GLU A 33 -8.70 -5.17 -1.45
CA GLU A 33 -9.40 -6.26 -0.77
C GLU A 33 -10.69 -6.58 -1.53
N ARG A 34 -10.80 -7.82 -2.02
CA ARG A 34 -12.03 -8.32 -2.68
C ARG A 34 -12.85 -9.15 -1.69
N GLY A 35 -14.17 -9.00 -1.75
CA GLY A 35 -15.10 -9.84 -1.00
C GLY A 35 -15.20 -11.26 -1.59
N GLN A 36 -16.21 -12.02 -1.16
CA GLN A 36 -16.46 -13.37 -1.69
C GLN A 36 -16.69 -13.39 -3.21
N ASP A 37 -17.26 -12.32 -3.75
CA ASP A 37 -17.34 -12.11 -5.19
C ASP A 37 -16.02 -11.54 -5.72
N ARG A 38 -15.23 -12.39 -6.36
CA ARG A 38 -13.95 -11.99 -6.99
C ARG A 38 -14.12 -11.02 -8.15
N HIS A 39 -15.30 -10.99 -8.77
CA HIS A 39 -15.60 -10.15 -9.94
C HIS A 39 -16.30 -8.84 -9.54
N GLY A 40 -16.86 -8.78 -8.35
CA GLY A 40 -17.47 -7.58 -7.78
C GLY A 40 -16.47 -6.48 -7.41
N PRO A 41 -16.98 -5.26 -7.13
CA PRO A 41 -16.16 -4.17 -6.60
C PRO A 41 -15.48 -4.56 -5.28
N GLY A 42 -14.20 -4.22 -5.16
CA GLY A 42 -13.42 -4.35 -3.94
C GLY A 42 -13.30 -3.05 -3.16
N ARG A 43 -12.47 -3.10 -2.13
CA ARG A 43 -12.13 -1.98 -1.23
C ARG A 43 -10.64 -1.72 -1.28
N LEU A 44 -10.23 -0.47 -1.49
CA LEU A 44 -8.85 -0.06 -1.29
C LEU A 44 -8.59 0.03 0.22
N VAL A 45 -7.62 -0.72 0.71
CA VAL A 45 -7.33 -0.83 2.15
C VAL A 45 -5.87 -0.50 2.41
N LEU A 46 -5.65 0.29 3.45
CA LEU A 46 -4.36 0.47 4.11
C LEU A 46 -4.29 -0.51 5.28
N ARG A 47 -3.29 -1.38 5.29
CA ARG A 47 -2.98 -2.26 6.42
C ARG A 47 -1.67 -1.81 7.05
N SER A 48 -1.63 -1.77 8.37
CA SER A 48 -0.41 -1.50 9.13
C SER A 48 -0.23 -2.52 10.23
N ALA A 49 1.00 -2.91 10.52
CA ALA A 49 1.34 -3.77 11.64
C ALA A 49 2.66 -3.27 12.28
N PRO A 50 2.88 -3.48 13.59
CA PRO A 50 4.16 -3.18 14.20
C PRO A 50 5.27 -3.99 13.53
N HIS A 51 6.37 -3.32 13.18
CA HIS A 51 7.54 -3.99 12.63
C HIS A 51 8.38 -4.53 13.79
N PHE A 52 8.45 -5.86 13.92
CA PHE A 52 9.27 -6.50 14.95
C PHE A 52 10.57 -7.06 14.33
N HIS A 53 11.71 -6.59 14.83
CA HIS A 53 13.02 -7.15 14.46
C HIS A 53 13.25 -8.57 15.01
N ALA A 54 12.48 -8.97 16.02
CA ALA A 54 12.52 -10.31 16.61
C ALA A 54 11.25 -11.09 16.26
N ARG A 55 11.41 -12.40 15.98
CA ARG A 55 10.26 -13.29 15.78
C ARG A 55 9.66 -13.68 17.14
N PRO A 56 8.33 -13.80 17.25
CA PRO A 56 7.71 -14.34 18.46
C PRO A 56 8.27 -15.74 18.78
N LEU A 57 8.60 -15.99 20.05
CA LEU A 57 9.07 -17.30 20.51
C LEU A 57 7.98 -18.38 20.44
N HIS A 58 6.71 -17.97 20.40
CA HIS A 58 5.57 -18.85 20.22
C HIS A 58 4.87 -18.54 18.89
N PRO A 59 4.54 -19.57 18.09
CA PRO A 59 3.74 -19.37 16.88
C PRO A 59 2.37 -18.80 17.25
N LEU A 60 1.93 -17.80 16.48
CA LEU A 60 0.57 -17.28 16.60
C LEU A 60 -0.44 -18.39 16.20
N PRO A 61 -1.62 -18.44 16.84
CA PRO A 61 -2.68 -19.35 16.43
C PRO A 61 -3.02 -19.17 14.94
N PRO A 62 -3.37 -20.24 14.21
CA PRO A 62 -3.81 -20.12 12.83
C PRO A 62 -5.00 -19.15 12.72
N GLY A 63 -4.87 -18.16 11.84
CA GLY A 63 -5.92 -17.15 11.62
C GLY A 63 -5.96 -16.01 12.66
N ALA A 64 -5.11 -16.04 13.70
CA ALA A 64 -4.95 -14.89 14.57
C ALA A 64 -4.26 -13.75 13.77
N PRO A 65 -4.85 -12.54 13.71
CA PRO A 65 -4.16 -11.39 13.12
C PRO A 65 -2.87 -11.12 13.93
N ALA A 66 -1.80 -10.74 13.25
CA ALA A 66 -0.57 -10.35 13.94
C ALA A 66 -0.91 -9.23 14.96
N PRO A 67 -0.46 -9.32 16.22
CA PRO A 67 -0.80 -8.36 17.26
C PRO A 67 -0.56 -6.93 16.79
N GLY A 68 -1.55 -6.05 17.01
CA GLY A 68 -1.46 -4.64 16.63
C GLY A 68 -1.69 -4.35 15.14
N THR A 69 -2.05 -5.35 14.34
CA THR A 69 -2.46 -5.12 12.93
C THR A 69 -3.73 -4.29 12.88
N GLN A 70 -3.73 -3.26 12.04
CA GLN A 70 -4.89 -2.44 11.74
C GLN A 70 -5.16 -2.39 10.25
N SER A 71 -6.44 -2.28 9.91
CA SER A 71 -6.90 -2.08 8.54
C SER A 71 -7.80 -0.85 8.51
N THR A 72 -7.55 0.04 7.57
CA THR A 72 -8.39 1.21 7.30
C THR A 72 -8.84 1.15 5.85
N VAL A 73 -10.16 1.17 5.65
CA VAL A 73 -10.73 1.29 4.30
C VAL A 73 -10.52 2.74 3.85
N LEU A 74 -9.84 2.91 2.72
CA LEU A 74 -9.58 4.22 2.11
C LEU A 74 -10.66 4.57 1.09
N LEU A 75 -11.13 3.57 0.33
CA LEU A 75 -12.12 3.76 -0.73
C LEU A 75 -12.91 2.47 -1.01
N ASP A 76 -14.23 2.57 -1.11
CA ASP A 76 -15.11 1.48 -1.55
C ASP A 76 -15.41 1.55 -3.06
N GLY A 77 -15.89 0.44 -3.63
CA GLY A 77 -16.32 0.43 -5.03
C GLY A 77 -15.15 0.45 -6.01
N VAL A 78 -14.00 -0.11 -5.64
CA VAL A 78 -12.79 -0.10 -6.47
C VAL A 78 -12.75 -1.36 -7.34
N ARG A 79 -12.67 -1.19 -8.64
CA ARG A 79 -12.57 -2.28 -9.62
C ARG A 79 -11.14 -2.82 -9.70
N SER A 80 -10.18 -1.93 -9.79
CA SER A 80 -8.75 -2.26 -9.89
C SER A 80 -7.88 -1.12 -9.42
N ILE A 81 -6.66 -1.46 -9.00
CA ILE A 81 -5.59 -0.51 -8.75
C ILE A 81 -4.32 -0.98 -9.45
N THR A 82 -3.52 -0.05 -9.91
CA THR A 82 -2.19 -0.30 -10.50
C THR A 82 -1.17 0.60 -9.84
N PHE A 83 -0.02 0.04 -9.48
CA PHE A 83 1.12 0.81 -9.03
C PHE A 83 2.15 0.84 -10.16
N SER A 84 2.73 2.01 -10.40
CA SER A 84 3.91 2.15 -11.26
C SER A 84 5.00 2.91 -10.51
N TYR A 85 6.25 2.67 -10.90
CA TYR A 85 7.45 3.14 -10.23
C TYR A 85 8.36 3.81 -11.24
N LEU A 86 8.70 5.07 -11.01
CA LEU A 86 9.63 5.80 -11.87
C LEU A 86 11.06 5.46 -11.46
N ASP A 87 11.83 4.84 -12.35
CA ASP A 87 13.25 4.64 -12.13
C ASP A 87 14.00 5.97 -12.32
N ARG A 88 14.92 6.25 -11.41
CA ARG A 88 15.76 7.43 -11.45
C ARG A 88 16.81 7.37 -12.55
N ASN A 89 17.28 6.18 -12.88
CA ASN A 89 18.42 5.97 -13.77
C ASN A 89 18.00 6.03 -15.24
N ASP A 90 16.90 5.37 -15.60
CA ASP A 90 16.42 5.31 -16.98
C ASP A 90 15.24 6.28 -17.25
N HIS A 91 14.70 6.91 -16.21
CA HIS A 91 13.55 7.82 -16.26
C HIS A 91 12.27 7.19 -16.84
N ARG A 92 12.10 5.87 -16.72
CA ARG A 92 10.92 5.12 -17.20
C ARG A 92 10.06 4.64 -16.04
N TRP A 93 8.77 4.51 -16.33
CA TRP A 93 7.80 3.89 -15.43
C TRP A 93 7.84 2.37 -15.60
N HIS A 94 7.88 1.67 -14.48
CA HIS A 94 7.83 0.21 -14.39
C HIS A 94 6.64 -0.20 -13.54
N ASP A 95 5.97 -1.31 -13.86
CA ASP A 95 4.80 -1.79 -13.10
C ASP A 95 5.19 -2.64 -11.88
N GLU A 96 6.47 -2.97 -11.76
CA GLU A 96 7.07 -3.71 -10.65
C GLU A 96 8.34 -3.00 -10.18
N TRP A 97 8.71 -3.22 -8.91
CA TRP A 97 9.94 -2.65 -8.35
C TRP A 97 10.69 -3.66 -7.50
N THR A 98 11.84 -4.11 -8.01
CA THR A 98 12.72 -5.11 -7.39
C THR A 98 14.11 -4.57 -7.06
N ALA A 99 14.41 -3.34 -7.47
CA ALA A 99 15.70 -2.71 -7.18
C ALA A 99 15.89 -2.49 -5.67
N ASN A 100 17.16 -2.52 -5.25
CA ASN A 100 17.58 -2.25 -3.87
C ASN A 100 17.55 -0.77 -3.48
N MET A 101 17.32 0.13 -4.45
CA MET A 101 17.13 1.56 -4.23
C MET A 101 15.65 1.91 -4.30
N LEU A 102 15.24 2.96 -3.57
CA LEU A 102 13.87 3.49 -3.69
C LEU A 102 13.62 4.10 -5.08
N PRO A 103 12.42 3.93 -5.64
CA PRO A 103 12.05 4.59 -6.89
C PRO A 103 12.04 6.12 -6.73
N ALA A 104 12.16 6.85 -7.83
CA ALA A 104 12.09 8.31 -7.80
C ALA A 104 10.68 8.80 -7.43
N LEU A 105 9.66 8.18 -8.04
CA LEU A 105 8.25 8.44 -7.78
C LEU A 105 7.48 7.11 -7.77
N ILE A 106 6.38 7.09 -7.03
CA ILE A 106 5.39 6.01 -7.03
C ILE A 106 4.09 6.61 -7.51
N ARG A 107 3.43 5.94 -8.44
CA ARG A 107 2.12 6.31 -8.98
C ARG A 107 1.10 5.24 -8.63
N LEU A 108 -0.06 5.66 -8.12
CA LEU A 108 -1.24 4.83 -7.93
C LEU A 108 -2.34 5.28 -8.89
N HIS A 109 -2.76 4.36 -9.74
CA HIS A 109 -3.94 4.50 -10.59
C HIS A 109 -5.11 3.70 -10.01
N VAL A 110 -6.30 4.30 -9.91
CA VAL A 110 -7.49 3.67 -9.31
C VAL A 110 -8.67 3.76 -10.26
N ILE A 111 -9.27 2.61 -10.55
CA ILE A 111 -10.49 2.50 -11.37
C ILE A 111 -11.65 2.09 -10.47
N ARG A 112 -12.75 2.85 -10.47
CA ARG A 112 -13.98 2.50 -9.72
C ARG A 112 -14.91 1.61 -10.55
N ALA A 113 -15.70 0.79 -9.87
CA ALA A 113 -16.79 0.04 -10.48
C ALA A 113 -18.03 0.95 -10.62
N GLY A 114 -18.71 0.91 -11.78
CA GLY A 114 -20.02 1.56 -11.95
C GLY A 114 -20.03 2.93 -12.63
N GLY A 115 -18.97 3.35 -13.34
CA GLY A 115 -19.00 4.54 -14.20
C GLY A 115 -19.75 4.32 -15.51
N SER A 116 -21.05 3.98 -15.47
CA SER A 116 -21.92 3.95 -16.65
C SER A 116 -22.99 5.05 -16.51
N GLY A 117 -22.54 6.29 -16.59
CA GLY A 117 -23.38 7.44 -16.93
C GLY A 117 -22.78 8.10 -18.16
N GLU A 118 -23.60 8.76 -18.97
CA GLU A 118 -23.35 9.28 -20.33
C GLU A 118 -22.12 10.22 -20.52
N ASN A 119 -21.27 10.40 -19.52
CA ASN A 119 -19.96 11.06 -19.60
C ASN A 119 -18.91 10.32 -18.73
N GLY A 120 -18.32 9.25 -19.28
CA GLY A 120 -16.99 8.77 -18.91
C GLY A 120 -16.86 7.92 -17.63
N SER A 121 -15.99 6.92 -17.72
CA SER A 121 -15.37 6.29 -16.54
C SER A 121 -14.89 7.37 -15.57
N MET A 122 -15.35 7.38 -14.31
CA MET A 122 -14.69 8.20 -13.28
C MET A 122 -13.39 7.50 -12.88
N ASP A 123 -12.41 7.57 -13.77
CA ASP A 123 -11.01 7.29 -13.43
C ASP A 123 -10.58 8.35 -12.42
N TRP A 124 -10.08 7.91 -11.27
CA TRP A 124 -9.47 8.85 -10.34
C TRP A 124 -8.21 9.42 -11.01
N PRO A 125 -7.88 10.70 -10.76
CA PRO A 125 -6.59 11.22 -11.20
C PRO A 125 -5.47 10.36 -10.61
N ASP A 126 -4.41 10.17 -11.40
CA ASP A 126 -3.21 9.50 -10.93
C ASP A 126 -2.68 10.22 -9.69
N MET A 127 -2.52 9.46 -8.61
CA MET A 127 -1.90 9.96 -7.39
C MET A 127 -0.42 9.63 -7.44
N VAL A 128 0.43 10.64 -7.34
CA VAL A 128 1.89 10.50 -7.48
C VAL A 128 2.58 11.03 -6.23
N TRP A 129 3.49 10.24 -5.67
CA TRP A 129 4.25 10.61 -4.48
C TRP A 129 5.74 10.32 -4.64
N ALA A 130 6.55 11.14 -3.98
CA ALA A 130 7.98 10.89 -3.82
C ALA A 130 8.23 10.15 -2.49
N PRO A 131 8.99 9.03 -2.49
CA PRO A 131 9.38 8.38 -1.25
C PRO A 131 10.18 9.34 -0.35
N MET A 132 9.83 9.38 0.93
CA MET A 132 10.57 10.18 1.90
C MET A 132 11.99 9.62 2.05
N ARG A 133 12.98 10.49 1.92
CA ARG A 133 14.38 10.16 2.20
C ARG A 133 14.70 10.70 3.57
N GLU A 134 15.21 9.85 4.46
CA GLU A 134 15.95 10.37 5.60
C GLU A 134 17.11 11.21 5.03
N ARG A 135 17.17 12.48 5.40
CA ARG A 135 18.42 13.23 5.23
C ARG A 135 19.43 12.50 6.12
N GLY A 136 20.42 11.87 5.51
CA GLY A 136 21.61 11.48 6.26
C GLY A 136 22.19 12.75 6.86
N GLU A 137 22.22 12.80 8.19
CA GLU A 137 23.13 13.67 8.93
C GLU A 137 24.53 13.06 8.91
#